data_AF-A0A1E7GDH8-F1
#
_entry.id   AF-A0A1E7GDH8-F1
#
_cell.length_a   1.000
_cell.length_b   1.000
_cell.length_c   1.000
_cell.angle_alpha   90.00
_cell.angle_beta   90.00
_cell.angle_gamma   90.00
#
_symmetry.space_group_name_H-M   'P 1'
#
loop_
_entity.id
_entity.type
_entity.pdbx_description
1 polymer ?
#
loop_
_entity_poly.entity_id
_entity_poly.type
_entity_poly.pdbx_seq_one_letter_code
_entity_poly.pdbx_strand_id
1 'polypeptide(L)'
;MGSVTAENFGIEKVIVNVLANPNINCLIVCGEESDHFEGQSLISLAENGVSTMAGSRKIIGSDSPLPYLNEIPMTGISRFLREIKVIDLVGNKDTAAIQKAIDSCTAPARSEAHIAIMPEIDENTWKKYEKLVTQNVMSKIKKG
;
A
#
# COMPACT_ATOMS: atom_id res chain seq x y z
N MET A 1 -14.06 -16.72 -12.42
CA MET A 1 -12.95 -16.73 -11.45
C MET A 1 -12.06 -15.57 -11.84
N GLY A 2 -12.29 -14.44 -11.17
CA GLY A 2 -11.78 -13.12 -11.56
C GLY A 2 -10.28 -13.03 -11.35
N SER A 3 -9.66 -12.17 -12.15
CA SER A 3 -8.26 -11.79 -12.07
C SER A 3 -7.80 -11.72 -10.63
N VAL A 4 -6.72 -12.44 -10.33
CA VAL A 4 -5.84 -12.13 -9.22
C VAL A 4 -5.21 -10.76 -9.56
N THR A 5 -5.99 -9.70 -9.36
CA THR A 5 -5.66 -8.30 -9.68
C THR A 5 -4.53 -7.85 -8.75
N ALA A 6 -3.41 -7.37 -9.27
CA ALA A 6 -3.14 -5.96 -9.56
C ALA A 6 -3.15 -4.99 -8.35
N GLU A 7 -3.56 -5.43 -7.17
CA GLU A 7 -3.96 -4.55 -6.06
C GLU A 7 -2.78 -4.12 -5.20
N ASN A 8 -1.82 -5.02 -5.02
CA ASN A 8 -0.53 -4.69 -4.42
C ASN A 8 0.26 -3.73 -5.30
N PHE A 9 0.15 -3.81 -6.64
CA PHE A 9 0.68 -2.78 -7.53
C PHE A 9 -0.04 -1.44 -7.36
N GLY A 10 -1.33 -1.45 -7.02
CA GLY A 10 -2.08 -0.24 -6.67
C GLY A 10 -1.41 0.51 -5.51
N ILE A 11 -1.10 -0.19 -4.42
CA ILE A 11 -0.38 0.38 -3.27
C ILE A 11 1.01 0.87 -3.69
N GLU A 12 1.76 0.09 -4.47
CA GLU A 12 3.09 0.50 -4.94
C GLU A 12 3.03 1.75 -5.82
N LYS A 13 2.04 1.87 -6.71
CA LYS A 13 1.81 3.05 -7.55
C LYS A 13 1.44 4.27 -6.71
N VAL A 14 0.60 4.10 -5.68
CA VAL A 14 0.29 5.18 -4.72
C VAL A 14 1.57 5.66 -4.05
N ILE A 15 2.41 4.75 -3.56
CA ILE A 15 3.70 5.10 -2.92
C ILE A 15 4.59 5.87 -3.90
N VAL A 16 4.77 5.38 -5.12
CA VAL A 16 5.60 6.04 -6.15
C VAL A 16 5.09 7.46 -6.44
N ASN A 17 3.80 7.61 -6.68
CA ASN A 17 3.20 8.90 -7.04
C ASN A 17 3.23 9.91 -5.89
N VAL A 18 2.90 9.47 -4.67
CA VAL A 18 2.98 10.30 -3.46
C VAL A 18 4.42 10.76 -3.25
N LEU A 19 5.39 9.85 -3.34
CA LEU A 19 6.80 10.18 -3.15
C LEU A 19 7.38 11.07 -4.24
N ALA A 20 6.82 11.05 -5.45
CA ALA A 20 7.23 11.88 -6.57
C ALA A 20 6.86 13.36 -6.42
N ASN A 21 5.84 13.68 -5.61
CA ASN A 21 5.45 15.07 -5.36
C ASN A 21 5.83 15.49 -3.94
N PRO A 22 6.90 16.29 -3.73
CA PRO A 22 7.35 16.69 -2.39
C PRO A 22 6.31 17.51 -1.60
N ASN A 23 5.28 18.04 -2.25
CA ASN A 23 4.19 18.75 -1.58
C ASN A 23 3.16 17.81 -0.95
N ILE A 24 3.15 16.53 -1.32
CA ILE A 24 2.27 15.53 -0.69
C ILE A 24 2.99 14.95 0.52
N ASN A 25 2.43 15.14 1.71
CA ASN A 25 2.93 14.62 2.98
C ASN A 25 1.85 13.92 3.81
N CYS A 26 0.63 13.82 3.25
CA CYS A 26 -0.53 13.25 3.89
C CYS A 26 -1.27 12.37 2.88
N LEU A 27 -1.70 11.19 3.30
CA LEU A 27 -2.51 10.27 2.52
C LEU A 27 -3.72 9.85 3.37
N ILE A 28 -4.91 10.17 2.90
CA ILE A 28 -6.16 9.79 3.56
C ILE A 28 -6.69 8.56 2.83
N VAL A 29 -6.92 7.48 3.57
CA VAL A 29 -7.51 6.25 3.03
C VAL A 29 -8.97 6.21 3.46
N CYS A 30 -9.90 6.35 2.52
CA CYS A 30 -11.33 6.46 2.81
C CYS A 30 -12.18 5.75 1.75
N GLY A 31 -13.49 5.64 2.00
CA GLY A 31 -14.43 4.92 1.15
C GLY A 31 -14.69 3.49 1.64
N GLU A 32 -15.57 2.78 0.94
CA GLU A 32 -15.84 1.37 1.24
C GLU A 32 -14.60 0.52 0.98
N GLU A 33 -14.33 -0.43 1.87
CA GLU A 33 -13.25 -1.40 1.69
C GLU A 33 -13.61 -2.36 0.56
N SER A 34 -12.59 -2.77 -0.21
CA SER A 34 -12.76 -3.77 -1.25
C SER A 34 -12.64 -5.19 -0.67
N ASP A 35 -13.12 -6.20 -1.40
CA ASP A 35 -12.97 -7.62 -1.03
C ASP A 35 -11.49 -8.08 -0.95
N HIS A 36 -10.57 -7.22 -1.38
CA HIS A 36 -9.13 -7.45 -1.43
C HIS A 36 -8.33 -6.71 -0.37
N PHE A 37 -9.00 -5.90 0.46
CA PHE A 37 -8.45 -5.25 1.65
C PHE A 37 -7.28 -4.30 1.37
N GLU A 38 -7.30 -3.54 0.27
CA GLU A 38 -6.24 -2.60 -0.07
C GLU A 38 -6.16 -1.46 0.93
N GLY A 39 -7.30 -0.95 1.39
CA GLY A 39 -7.36 0.11 2.40
C GLY A 39 -6.65 -0.35 3.68
N GLN A 40 -7.11 -1.47 4.24
CA GLN A 40 -6.55 -2.14 5.40
C GLN A 40 -5.07 -2.49 5.22
N SER A 41 -4.67 -2.90 4.02
CA SER A 41 -3.27 -3.20 3.71
C SER A 41 -2.39 -1.96 3.73
N LEU A 42 -2.90 -0.82 3.26
CA LEU A 42 -2.17 0.44 3.29
C LEU A 42 -2.06 0.98 4.72
N ILE A 43 -3.10 0.83 5.54
CA ILE A 43 -3.04 1.13 6.98
C ILE A 43 -2.03 0.22 7.69
N SER A 44 -2.11 -1.09 7.45
CA SER A 44 -1.16 -2.08 8.00
C SER A 44 0.28 -1.77 7.64
N LEU A 45 0.53 -1.34 6.39
CA LEU A 45 1.83 -0.89 5.95
C LEU A 45 2.30 0.33 6.76
N ALA A 46 1.45 1.33 6.93
CA ALA A 46 1.79 2.55 7.66
C ALA A 46 2.13 2.28 9.13
N GLU A 47 1.41 1.35 9.77
CA GLU A 47 1.59 1.01 11.18
C GLU A 47 2.76 0.05 11.44
N ASN A 48 2.88 -0.99 10.59
CA ASN A 48 3.74 -2.14 10.88
C ASN A 48 4.90 -2.31 9.87
N GLY A 49 4.87 -1.58 8.76
CA GLY A 49 5.84 -1.72 7.68
C GLY A 49 5.76 -3.07 6.98
N VAL A 50 6.92 -3.55 6.52
CA VAL A 50 7.06 -4.83 5.81
C VAL A 50 8.05 -5.74 6.51
N SER A 51 7.77 -7.04 6.46
CA SER A 51 8.74 -8.10 6.77
C SER A 51 9.58 -8.37 5.53
N THR A 52 10.89 -8.52 5.71
CA THR A 52 11.85 -8.89 4.65
C THR A 52 12.21 -10.38 4.67
N MET A 53 11.48 -11.18 5.43
CA MET A 53 11.73 -12.63 5.53
C MET A 53 11.62 -13.30 4.16
N ALA A 54 12.53 -14.25 3.92
CA ALA A 54 12.63 -15.00 2.66
C ALA A 54 12.82 -14.11 1.40
N GLY A 55 13.37 -12.90 1.54
CA GLY A 55 13.71 -12.02 0.41
C GLY A 55 12.50 -11.32 -0.22
N SER A 56 11.32 -11.43 0.39
CA SER A 56 10.09 -10.74 -0.04
C SER A 56 9.77 -9.60 0.92
N ARG A 57 9.10 -8.54 0.44
CA ARG A 57 8.64 -7.40 1.25
C ARG A 57 7.15 -7.55 1.52
N LYS A 58 6.81 -8.37 2.50
CA LYS A 58 5.42 -8.67 2.88
C LYS A 58 4.90 -7.64 3.88
N ILE A 59 3.77 -7.00 3.59
CA ILE A 59 3.10 -6.09 4.54
C ILE A 59 2.69 -6.87 5.80
N ILE A 60 3.10 -6.38 6.95
CA ILE A 60 2.81 -7.01 8.25
C ILE A 60 1.40 -6.62 8.68
N GLY A 61 0.55 -7.60 9.00
CA GLY A 61 -0.82 -7.37 9.45
C GLY A 61 -1.86 -7.20 8.33
N SER A 62 -1.44 -7.24 7.06
CA SER A 62 -2.40 -7.19 5.95
C SER A 62 -3.16 -8.50 5.78
N ASP A 63 -4.49 -8.37 5.62
CA ASP A 63 -5.40 -9.47 5.33
C ASP A 63 -5.54 -9.76 3.83
N SER A 64 -4.93 -8.93 2.97
CA SER A 64 -4.94 -9.13 1.52
C SER A 64 -4.39 -10.52 1.14
N PRO A 65 -4.93 -11.18 0.09
CA PRO A 65 -4.37 -12.41 -0.42
C PRO A 65 -2.91 -12.28 -0.91
N LEU A 66 -2.50 -11.08 -1.34
CA LEU A 66 -1.18 -10.78 -1.92
C LEU A 66 -0.51 -9.52 -1.37
N PRO A 67 -0.10 -9.51 -0.10
CA PRO A 67 0.38 -8.30 0.55
C PRO A 67 1.89 -8.10 0.32
N TYR A 68 2.35 -8.02 -0.93
CA TYR A 68 3.78 -7.94 -1.28
C TYR A 68 4.12 -6.68 -2.09
N LEU A 69 5.12 -5.93 -1.63
CA LEU A 69 5.63 -4.69 -2.26
C LEU A 69 7.01 -4.91 -2.87
N ASN A 70 7.07 -5.82 -3.85
CA ASN A 70 8.33 -6.33 -4.40
C ASN A 70 8.81 -5.60 -5.66
N GLU A 71 8.01 -4.74 -6.27
CA GLU A 71 8.42 -3.96 -7.44
C GLU A 71 9.09 -2.65 -7.02
N ILE A 72 8.79 -2.10 -5.85
CA ILE A 72 9.47 -0.91 -5.32
C ILE A 72 10.63 -1.28 -4.37
N PRO A 73 11.74 -0.52 -4.36
CA PRO A 73 12.85 -0.81 -3.45
C PRO A 73 12.49 -0.51 -2.00
N MET A 74 13.15 -1.20 -1.06
CA MET A 74 12.95 -0.98 0.39
C MET A 74 13.17 0.48 0.80
N THR A 75 14.09 1.19 0.14
CA THR A 75 14.32 2.63 0.37
C THR A 75 13.09 3.47 0.06
N GLY A 76 12.29 3.12 -0.96
CA GLY A 76 11.02 3.76 -1.27
C GLY A 76 10.00 3.54 -0.17
N ILE A 77 9.86 2.29 0.30
CA ILE A 77 8.97 1.94 1.41
C ILE A 77 9.37 2.70 2.68
N SER A 78 10.65 2.66 3.06
CA SER A 78 11.15 3.37 4.24
C SER A 78 10.95 4.88 4.16
N ARG A 79 11.09 5.47 2.97
CA ARG A 79 10.83 6.90 2.76
C ARG A 79 9.35 7.22 2.92
N PHE A 80 8.47 6.41 2.33
CA PHE A 80 7.02 6.56 2.49
C PHE A 80 6.60 6.54 3.97
N LEU A 81 7.06 5.55 4.73
CA LEU A 81 6.74 5.41 6.15
C LEU A 81 7.26 6.57 7.01
N ARG A 82 8.37 7.19 6.62
CA ARG A 82 8.95 8.33 7.34
C ARG A 82 8.26 9.65 7.01
N GLU A 83 7.87 9.84 5.77
CA GLU A 83 7.52 11.17 5.24
C GLU A 83 6.03 11.39 5.02
N ILE A 84 5.25 10.32 4.94
CA ILE A 84 3.82 10.38 4.63
C ILE A 84 3.02 10.02 5.86
N LYS A 85 2.24 10.98 6.35
CA LYS A 85 1.22 10.73 7.37
C LYS A 85 0.03 10.03 6.71
N VAL A 86 -0.24 8.79 7.12
CA VAL A 86 -1.43 8.05 6.67
C VAL A 86 -2.55 8.27 7.69
N ILE A 87 -3.74 8.62 7.21
CA ILE A 87 -4.95 8.79 8.02
C ILE A 87 -5.96 7.71 7.64
N ASP A 88 -6.33 6.89 8.61
CA ASP A 88 -7.33 5.85 8.46
C ASP A 88 -8.75 6.42 8.56
N LEU A 89 -9.48 6.32 7.46
CA LEU A 89 -10.91 6.53 7.34
C LEU A 89 -11.54 5.41 6.49
N VAL A 90 -10.94 4.21 6.47
CA VAL A 90 -11.47 3.06 5.73
C VAL A 90 -12.89 2.75 6.23
N GLY A 91 -13.81 2.48 5.29
CA GLY A 91 -15.23 2.32 5.55
C GLY A 91 -16.02 3.63 5.74
N ASN A 92 -15.35 4.79 5.84
CA ASN A 92 -16.00 6.08 6.03
C ASN A 92 -16.24 6.80 4.69
N LYS A 93 -17.51 7.16 4.44
CA LYS A 93 -17.97 7.93 3.26
C LYS A 93 -18.49 9.33 3.63
N ASP A 94 -18.42 9.72 4.89
CA ASP A 94 -18.87 11.04 5.34
C ASP A 94 -17.90 12.12 4.87
N THR A 95 -18.40 12.97 3.96
CA THR A 95 -17.66 14.10 3.41
C THR A 95 -17.19 15.08 4.49
N ALA A 96 -17.92 15.26 5.59
CA ALA A 96 -17.52 16.15 6.67
C ALA A 96 -16.31 15.60 7.44
N ALA A 97 -16.32 14.29 7.73
CA ALA A 97 -15.17 13.62 8.33
C ALA A 97 -13.94 13.65 7.41
N ILE A 98 -14.12 13.42 6.11
CA ILE A 98 -13.04 13.49 5.11
C ILE A 98 -12.47 14.91 5.01
N GLN A 99 -13.33 15.94 4.93
CA GLN A 99 -12.89 17.32 4.88
C GLN A 99 -12.09 17.70 6.12
N LYS A 100 -12.54 17.30 7.31
CA LYS A 100 -11.81 17.54 8.56
C LYS A 100 -10.43 16.86 8.57
N ALA A 101 -10.31 15.66 7.99
CA ALA A 101 -9.02 15.00 7.84
C ALA A 101 -8.10 15.76 6.87
N ILE A 102 -8.62 16.24 5.74
CA ILE A 102 -7.90 17.10 4.79
C ILE A 102 -7.37 18.35 5.50
N ASP A 103 -8.23 19.05 6.25
CA ASP A 103 -7.86 20.28 6.96
C ASP A 103 -6.79 20.04 8.05
N SER A 104 -6.67 18.80 8.55
CA SER A 104 -5.65 18.43 9.54
C SER A 104 -4.26 18.17 8.93
N CYS A 105 -4.17 18.02 7.60
CA CYS A 105 -2.92 17.78 6.88
C CYS A 105 -2.20 19.10 6.62
N THR A 106 -1.40 19.57 7.58
CA THR A 106 -0.76 20.91 7.54
C THR A 106 0.77 20.88 7.51
N ALA A 107 1.39 19.75 7.19
CA ALA A 107 2.84 19.65 7.17
C ALA A 107 3.47 20.45 6.01
N PRO A 108 4.71 20.96 6.18
CA PRO A 108 5.43 21.65 5.11
C PRO A 108 5.81 20.69 3.98
N ALA A 109 6.26 21.24 2.85
CA ALA A 109 6.83 20.47 1.76
C ALA A 109 8.04 19.64 2.24
N ARG A 110 8.15 18.42 1.72
CA ARG A 110 9.23 17.49 2.04
C ARG A 110 10.54 17.98 1.43
N SER A 111 11.62 17.98 2.22
CA SER A 111 12.94 18.48 1.82
C SER A 111 13.77 17.50 1.00
N GLU A 112 13.44 16.21 1.05
CA GLU A 112 14.16 15.17 0.32
C GLU A 112 13.72 15.18 -1.16
N ALA A 113 14.54 15.78 -2.04
CA ALA A 113 14.38 15.67 -3.49
C ALA A 113 14.55 14.21 -3.94
N HIS A 114 13.93 13.83 -5.06
CA HIS A 114 14.02 12.51 -5.70
C HIS A 114 15.43 11.86 -5.62
N ILE A 115 15.65 10.91 -4.70
CA ILE A 115 16.90 10.12 -4.67
C ILE A 115 16.66 8.63 -4.98
N ALA A 116 15.44 8.13 -4.87
CA ALA A 116 15.17 6.75 -5.24
C ALA A 116 14.67 6.68 -6.70
N ILE A 117 15.47 6.08 -7.59
CA ILE A 117 15.01 5.61 -8.89
C ILE A 117 13.93 4.55 -8.61
N MET A 118 12.68 4.94 -8.74
CA MET A 118 11.56 4.00 -8.71
C MET A 118 11.49 3.33 -10.08
N PRO A 119 11.46 2.00 -10.17
CA PRO A 119 11.25 1.33 -11.44
C PRO A 119 9.82 1.58 -11.94
N GLU A 120 9.63 1.44 -13.25
CA GLU A 120 8.29 1.35 -13.80
C GLU A 120 7.64 0.04 -13.33
N ILE A 121 6.41 0.13 -12.82
CA ILE A 121 5.67 -1.02 -12.29
C ILE A 121 4.90 -1.66 -13.46
N ASP A 122 5.43 -2.75 -14.03
CA ASP A 122 4.72 -3.58 -15.01
C ASP A 122 3.69 -4.47 -14.30
N GLU A 123 2.42 -4.19 -14.54
CA GLU A 123 1.31 -4.94 -13.98
C GLU A 123 1.35 -6.43 -14.37
N ASN A 124 1.97 -6.83 -15.48
CA ASN A 124 2.05 -8.25 -15.86
C ASN A 124 3.01 -9.08 -14.98
N THR A 125 3.81 -8.41 -14.16
CA THR A 125 4.81 -9.08 -13.32
C THR A 125 4.18 -9.94 -12.22
N TRP A 126 2.87 -9.81 -11.92
CA TRP A 126 2.19 -10.63 -10.91
C TRP A 126 2.26 -12.12 -11.22
N LYS A 127 2.42 -12.50 -12.49
CA LYS A 127 2.52 -13.91 -12.92
C LYS A 127 3.63 -14.67 -12.20
N LYS A 128 4.69 -13.99 -11.72
CA LYS A 128 5.74 -14.62 -10.90
C LYS A 128 5.24 -15.11 -9.53
N TYR A 129 4.11 -14.59 -9.05
CA TYR A 129 3.49 -14.95 -7.78
C TYR A 129 2.33 -15.95 -7.91
N GLU A 130 1.96 -16.38 -9.12
CA GLU A 130 0.79 -17.26 -9.37
C GLU A 130 0.73 -18.49 -8.44
N LYS A 131 1.89 -19.14 -8.22
CA LYS A 131 2.01 -20.29 -7.30
C LYS A 131 1.74 -19.92 -5.84
N LEU A 132 2.26 -18.78 -5.38
CA LEU A 132 2.07 -18.26 -4.02
C LEU A 132 0.61 -17.86 -3.78
N VAL A 133 -0.01 -17.24 -4.78
CA VAL A 133 -1.43 -16.87 -4.73
C VAL A 133 -2.28 -18.12 -4.53
N THR A 134 -2.06 -19.12 -5.39
CA THR A 134 -2.81 -20.38 -5.35
C THR A 134 -2.64 -21.07 -3.99
N GLN A 135 -1.42 -21.10 -3.44
CA GLN A 135 -1.16 -21.65 -2.12
C GLN A 135 -1.86 -20.88 -1.00
N ASN A 136 -1.80 -19.54 -1.00
CA ASN A 136 -2.42 -18.70 0.01
C ASN A 136 -3.95 -18.85 0.01
N VAL A 137 -4.58 -18.76 -1.17
CA VAL A 137 -6.03 -18.95 -1.33
C VAL A 137 -6.45 -20.33 -0.83
N MET A 138 -5.75 -21.39 -1.24
CA MET A 138 -6.05 -22.76 -0.80
C MET A 138 -5.83 -22.97 0.71
N SER A 139 -4.86 -22.26 1.32
CA SER A 139 -4.61 -22.34 2.76
C SER A 139 -5.68 -21.64 3.60
N LYS A 140 -6.26 -20.54 3.10
CA LYS A 140 -7.37 -19.83 3.76
C LYS A 140 -8.66 -20.67 3.71
N ILE A 141 -8.94 -21.33 2.58
CA ILE A 141 -10.10 -22.23 2.43
C ILE A 141 -10.04 -23.40 3.41
N LYS A 142 -8.85 -23.95 3.69
CA LYS A 142 -8.68 -25.07 4.64
C LYS A 142 -8.79 -24.67 6.13
N LYS A 143 -8.79 -23.37 6.44
CA LYS A 143 -8.88 -22.86 7.81
C LYS A 143 -10.26 -22.28 8.17
N GLY A 144 -11.19 -22.25 7.20
CA GLY A 144 -12.59 -21.86 7.39
C GLY A 144 -13.51 -23.04 7.63
#